data_AF-A0A812J9D1-F1
#
_entry.id   AF-A0A812J9D1-F1
#
_cell.length_a   1.000
_cell.length_b   1.000
_cell.length_c   1.000
_cell.angle_alpha   90.00
_cell.angle_beta   90.00
_cell.angle_gamma   90.00
#
_symmetry.space_group_name_H-M   'P 1'
#
loop_
_entity.id
_entity.type
_entity.pdbx_description
1 polymer ?
#
loop_
_entity_poly.entity_id
_entity_poly.type
_entity_poly.pdbx_seq_one_letter_code
_entity_poly.pdbx_strand_id
1 'polypeptide(L)'
;MATPGASEPDPPSPSSPSRPRQPAPLVELVLELQEELRAYLFLFMEVACLGQAAPTCSQLRNGLWSDAAFWKAYAGVCLKEHWREANAAILRERFRVWLFHLEGEWEKDFAEVIEQDCRSEFGANFLQLLQDARYIASGLMPADRGPRTDQFVQLVCSLLSRYNPKQLDERWAAESCLSKVEQRTDVFADDQVSQVAGAFAESLERSMLEQHLEGADEALWAEPLPEGAWQTWELEEEDPSEDSFPGMNTDFGDWSPTAAVEESDMDQLLSH
;
A
#
# COMPACT_ATOMS: atom_id res chain seq x y z
N MET A 1 47.96 20.81 -53.62
CA MET A 1 47.80 19.93 -52.44
C MET A 1 46.56 19.09 -52.67
N ALA A 2 46.76 17.81 -53.01
CA ALA A 2 45.66 16.89 -53.33
C ALA A 2 45.11 16.29 -52.03
N THR A 3 43.80 16.42 -51.83
CA THR A 3 43.07 15.80 -50.72
C THR A 3 42.99 14.29 -50.93
N PRO A 4 43.33 13.46 -49.93
CA PRO A 4 43.24 12.01 -50.02
C PRO A 4 41.77 11.57 -50.09
N GLY A 5 41.48 10.65 -51.01
CA GLY A 5 40.14 10.11 -51.25
C GLY A 5 39.61 9.38 -50.03
N ALA A 6 38.38 9.72 -49.64
CA ALA A 6 37.62 9.01 -48.62
C ALA A 6 37.18 7.66 -49.18
N SER A 7 37.66 6.58 -48.55
CA SER A 7 37.25 5.20 -48.84
C SER A 7 35.77 5.02 -48.47
N GLU A 8 34.96 4.56 -49.41
CA GLU A 8 33.55 4.19 -49.15
C GLU A 8 33.48 3.05 -48.11
N PRO A 9 32.58 3.13 -47.13
CA PRO A 9 32.40 2.08 -46.13
C PRO A 9 31.78 0.83 -46.78
N ASP A 10 32.40 -0.33 -46.54
CA ASP A 10 31.91 -1.62 -47.01
C ASP A 10 30.48 -1.89 -46.51
N PRO A 11 29.64 -2.55 -47.34
CA PRO A 11 28.27 -2.89 -46.96
C PRO A 11 28.28 -3.88 -45.78
N PRO A 12 27.34 -3.73 -44.81
CA PRO A 12 27.27 -4.60 -43.66
C PRO A 12 27.01 -6.05 -44.13
N SER A 13 27.93 -6.94 -43.78
CA SER A 13 27.80 -8.38 -44.01
C SER A 13 26.47 -8.90 -43.49
N PRO A 14 25.74 -9.75 -44.25
CA PRO A 14 24.47 -10.31 -43.82
C PRO A 14 24.69 -11.09 -42.53
N SER A 15 24.07 -10.62 -41.44
CA SER A 15 24.08 -11.30 -40.16
C SER A 15 23.49 -12.71 -40.34
N SER A 16 24.31 -13.72 -40.05
CA SER A 16 23.89 -15.12 -40.08
C SER A 16 22.60 -15.30 -39.26
N PRO A 17 21.62 -16.07 -39.76
CA PRO A 17 20.37 -16.29 -39.04
C PRO A 17 20.67 -16.93 -37.68
N SER A 18 20.43 -16.17 -36.60
CA SER A 18 20.60 -16.64 -35.24
C SER A 18 19.67 -17.83 -35.00
N ARG A 19 20.22 -18.97 -34.59
CA ARG A 19 19.45 -20.17 -34.23
C ARG A 19 18.36 -19.80 -33.23
N PRO A 20 17.10 -20.24 -33.40
CA PRO A 20 16.06 -19.99 -32.42
C PRO A 20 16.48 -20.57 -31.07
N ARG A 21 16.52 -19.70 -30.05
CA ARG A 21 16.91 -20.08 -28.69
C ARG A 21 15.78 -20.93 -28.11
N GLN A 22 16.09 -22.17 -27.72
CA GLN A 22 15.14 -23.01 -26.99
C GLN A 22 14.75 -22.32 -25.69
N PRO A 23 13.46 -22.35 -25.29
CA PRO A 23 13.04 -21.82 -24.01
C PRO A 23 13.71 -22.59 -22.87
N ALA A 24 13.83 -21.94 -21.71
CA ALA A 24 14.30 -22.62 -20.52
C ALA A 24 13.27 -23.71 -20.11
N PRO A 25 13.71 -24.89 -19.63
CA PRO A 25 12.80 -25.97 -19.24
C PRO A 25 11.70 -25.56 -18.24
N LEU A 26 11.99 -24.61 -17.36
CA LEU A 26 11.02 -24.07 -16.42
C LEU A 26 9.89 -23.29 -17.11
N VAL A 27 10.20 -22.57 -18.19
CA VAL A 27 9.20 -21.83 -18.98
C VAL A 27 8.27 -22.81 -19.68
N GLU A 28 8.81 -23.88 -20.26
CA GLU A 28 8.01 -24.95 -20.88
C GLU A 28 7.09 -25.58 -19.84
N LEU A 29 7.65 -26.01 -18.69
CA LEU A 29 6.87 -26.60 -17.60
C LEU A 29 5.70 -25.70 -17.18
N VAL A 30 5.94 -24.41 -16.96
CA VAL A 30 4.89 -23.47 -16.56
C VAL A 30 3.82 -23.34 -17.65
N LEU A 31 4.19 -23.31 -18.92
CA LEU A 31 3.25 -23.13 -20.03
C LEU A 31 2.50 -24.41 -20.41
N GLU A 32 3.01 -25.59 -20.05
CA GLU A 32 2.34 -26.88 -20.21
C GLU A 32 1.25 -27.13 -19.17
N LEU A 33 1.25 -26.38 -18.05
CA LEU A 33 0.17 -26.43 -17.08
C LEU A 33 -1.15 -25.91 -17.69
N GLN A 34 -2.26 -26.52 -17.28
CA GLN A 34 -3.60 -25.99 -17.58
C GLN A 34 -3.74 -24.56 -17.06
N GLU A 35 -4.55 -23.75 -17.76
CA GLU A 35 -4.79 -22.33 -17.46
C GLU A 35 -5.12 -22.10 -15.98
N GLU A 36 -5.94 -22.97 -15.38
CA GLU A 36 -6.37 -22.91 -13.99
C GLU A 36 -5.21 -23.17 -13.02
N LEU A 37 -4.34 -24.13 -13.32
CA LEU A 37 -3.15 -24.42 -12.51
C LEU A 37 -2.12 -23.29 -12.62
N ARG A 38 -1.94 -22.72 -13.82
CA ARG A 38 -1.12 -21.53 -14.02
C ARG A 38 -1.66 -20.35 -13.22
N ALA A 39 -2.97 -20.11 -13.30
CA ALA A 39 -3.63 -19.06 -12.55
C ALA A 39 -3.43 -19.24 -11.04
N TYR A 40 -3.65 -20.44 -10.52
CA TYR A 40 -3.46 -20.75 -9.09
C TYR A 40 -2.02 -20.52 -8.63
N LEU A 41 -1.03 -20.93 -9.44
CA LEU A 41 0.39 -20.69 -9.17
C LEU A 41 0.68 -19.18 -9.03
N PHE A 42 0.20 -18.36 -9.95
CA PHE A 42 0.43 -16.90 -9.89
C PHE A 42 -0.43 -16.19 -8.84
N LEU A 43 -1.56 -16.77 -8.41
CA LEU A 43 -2.33 -16.26 -7.28
C LEU A 43 -1.56 -16.48 -5.98
N PHE A 44 -0.92 -17.65 -5.83
CA PHE A 44 -0.07 -17.97 -4.69
C PHE A 44 1.20 -17.10 -4.64
N MET A 45 1.80 -16.80 -5.80
CA MET A 45 3.02 -15.98 -5.91
C MET A 45 2.77 -14.47 -5.91
N GLU A 46 1.51 -14.02 -5.87
CA GLU A 46 1.08 -12.62 -6.01
C GLU A 46 1.15 -12.03 -7.43
N VAL A 47 0.32 -11.00 -7.66
CA VAL A 47 0.19 -10.27 -8.94
C VAL A 47 1.53 -9.65 -9.39
N ALA A 48 2.37 -9.22 -8.44
CA ALA A 48 3.67 -8.64 -8.74
C ALA A 48 4.58 -9.63 -9.50
N CYS A 49 4.58 -10.90 -9.11
CA CYS A 49 5.35 -11.94 -9.78
C CYS A 49 4.87 -12.19 -11.21
N LEU A 50 3.55 -12.12 -11.46
CA LEU A 50 3.00 -12.20 -12.82
C LEU A 50 3.51 -11.06 -13.70
N GLY A 51 3.47 -9.82 -13.18
CA GLY A 51 3.97 -8.63 -13.87
C GLY A 51 5.45 -8.68 -14.18
N GLN A 52 6.26 -9.33 -13.32
CA GLN A 52 7.70 -9.51 -13.52
C GLN A 52 8.03 -10.69 -14.44
N ALA A 53 7.27 -11.79 -14.38
CA ALA A 53 7.51 -12.99 -15.16
C ALA A 53 7.15 -12.81 -16.65
N ALA A 54 5.99 -12.19 -16.92
CA ALA A 54 5.48 -11.96 -18.26
C ALA A 54 6.48 -11.31 -19.25
N PRO A 55 7.22 -10.24 -18.89
CA PRO A 55 8.15 -9.59 -19.82
C PRO A 55 9.47 -10.35 -20.03
N THR A 56 9.78 -11.39 -19.24
CA THR A 56 11.08 -12.07 -19.32
C THR A 56 11.32 -12.80 -20.65
N CYS A 57 10.27 -13.33 -21.28
CA CYS A 57 10.34 -13.94 -22.60
C CYS A 57 9.01 -13.87 -23.35
N SER A 58 9.06 -13.98 -24.68
CA SER A 58 7.86 -13.91 -25.53
C SER A 58 6.86 -15.02 -25.26
N GLN A 59 7.32 -16.21 -24.87
CA GLN A 59 6.45 -17.35 -24.58
C GLN A 59 5.62 -17.09 -23.31
N LEU A 60 6.26 -16.65 -22.21
CA LEU A 60 5.55 -16.25 -20.99
C LEU A 60 4.63 -15.06 -21.24
N ARG A 61 5.06 -14.07 -22.03
CA ARG A 61 4.19 -12.95 -22.42
C ARG A 61 2.94 -13.44 -23.16
N ASN A 62 3.08 -14.41 -24.06
CA ASN A 62 1.95 -14.90 -24.83
C ASN A 62 1.03 -15.79 -23.98
N GLY A 63 1.60 -16.70 -23.19
CA GLY A 63 0.84 -17.66 -22.38
C GLY A 63 0.32 -17.12 -21.04
N LEU A 64 0.78 -15.95 -20.58
CA LEU A 64 0.28 -15.33 -19.35
C LEU A 64 -0.35 -13.97 -19.65
N TRP A 65 0.42 -13.05 -20.22
CA TRP A 65 -0.02 -11.66 -20.36
C TRP A 65 -1.05 -11.44 -21.48
N SER A 66 -0.94 -12.22 -22.54
CA SER A 66 -1.77 -12.07 -23.75
C SER A 66 -2.85 -13.16 -23.87
N ASP A 67 -2.87 -14.12 -22.93
CA ASP A 67 -3.78 -15.26 -22.93
C ASP A 67 -5.07 -14.92 -22.18
N ALA A 68 -6.17 -14.75 -22.91
CA ALA A 68 -7.46 -14.41 -22.32
C ALA A 68 -8.03 -15.55 -21.45
N ALA A 69 -7.71 -16.81 -21.75
CA ALA A 69 -8.18 -17.94 -20.94
C ALA A 69 -7.49 -17.93 -19.58
N PHE A 70 -6.17 -17.68 -19.56
CA PHE A 70 -5.42 -17.42 -18.33
C PHE A 70 -6.05 -16.30 -17.48
N TRP A 71 -6.34 -15.13 -18.07
CA TRP A 71 -6.91 -14.01 -17.30
C TRP A 71 -8.31 -14.29 -16.73
N LYS A 72 -9.13 -15.09 -17.42
CA LYS A 72 -10.43 -15.54 -16.90
C LYS A 72 -10.26 -16.46 -15.70
N ALA A 73 -9.31 -17.39 -15.76
CA ALA A 73 -9.00 -18.27 -14.63
C ALA A 73 -8.37 -17.50 -13.46
N TYR A 74 -7.45 -16.57 -13.75
CA TYR A 74 -6.70 -15.79 -12.76
C TYR A 74 -7.57 -14.81 -11.99
N ALA A 75 -8.36 -14.00 -12.69
CA ALA A 75 -9.20 -13.00 -12.05
C ALA A 75 -10.50 -13.60 -11.47
N GLY A 76 -10.90 -14.79 -11.93
CA GLY A 76 -12.01 -15.56 -11.39
C GLY A 76 -13.31 -14.76 -11.32
N VAL A 77 -13.88 -14.68 -10.11
CA VAL A 77 -15.17 -14.04 -9.84
C VAL A 77 -15.21 -12.55 -10.18
N CYS A 78 -14.06 -11.87 -10.13
CA CYS A 78 -13.92 -10.43 -10.41
C CYS A 78 -14.27 -10.11 -11.86
N LEU A 79 -14.15 -11.08 -12.77
CA LEU A 79 -14.48 -10.93 -14.19
C LEU A 79 -15.70 -11.76 -14.60
N LYS A 80 -16.55 -12.19 -13.65
CA LYS A 80 -17.71 -13.06 -13.95
C LYS A 80 -18.64 -12.45 -15.00
N GLU A 81 -18.91 -11.16 -14.91
CA GLU A 81 -19.74 -10.42 -15.89
C GLU A 81 -19.07 -10.28 -17.26
N HIS A 82 -17.75 -10.43 -17.29
CA HIS A 82 -16.89 -10.18 -18.43
C HIS A 82 -16.29 -11.46 -19.03
N TRP A 83 -16.76 -12.65 -18.62
CA TRP A 83 -16.19 -13.93 -19.06
C TRP A 83 -16.28 -14.16 -20.58
N ARG A 84 -17.17 -13.43 -21.28
CA ARG A 84 -17.34 -13.49 -22.73
C ARG A 84 -16.29 -12.68 -23.47
N GLU A 85 -15.59 -11.80 -22.79
CA GLU A 85 -14.53 -10.98 -23.38
C GLU A 85 -13.42 -11.89 -23.89
N ALA A 86 -13.05 -11.70 -25.15
CA ALA A 86 -12.00 -12.49 -25.81
C ALA A 86 -10.64 -11.79 -25.73
N ASN A 87 -10.63 -10.49 -25.43
CA ASN A 87 -9.40 -9.70 -25.41
C ASN A 87 -8.76 -9.69 -24.01
N ALA A 88 -7.59 -10.30 -23.90
CA ALA A 88 -6.79 -10.31 -22.67
C ALA A 88 -6.47 -8.90 -22.15
N ALA A 89 -6.28 -7.90 -23.03
CA ALA A 89 -6.02 -6.53 -22.60
C ALA A 89 -7.22 -5.91 -21.88
N ILE A 90 -8.45 -6.20 -22.34
CA ILE A 90 -9.67 -5.71 -21.70
C ILE A 90 -9.86 -6.41 -20.35
N LEU A 91 -9.62 -7.73 -20.29
CA LEU A 91 -9.67 -8.48 -19.02
C LEU A 91 -8.65 -7.97 -18.00
N ARG A 92 -7.41 -7.71 -18.43
CA ARG A 92 -6.36 -7.11 -17.58
C ARG A 92 -6.75 -5.75 -17.05
N GLU A 93 -7.32 -4.92 -17.90
CA GLU A 93 -7.75 -3.58 -17.51
C GLU A 93 -8.86 -3.65 -16.47
N ARG A 94 -9.86 -4.51 -16.67
CA ARG A 94 -10.92 -4.72 -15.67
C ARG A 94 -10.39 -5.28 -14.37
N PHE A 95 -9.47 -6.24 -14.44
CA PHE A 95 -8.81 -6.78 -13.25
C PHE A 95 -8.02 -5.70 -12.51
N ARG A 96 -7.30 -4.82 -13.21
CA ARG A 96 -6.61 -3.67 -12.60
C ARG A 96 -7.59 -2.76 -11.88
N VAL A 97 -8.67 -2.35 -12.57
CA VAL A 97 -9.68 -1.45 -11.99
C VAL A 97 -10.28 -2.07 -10.72
N TRP A 98 -10.62 -3.36 -10.75
CA TRP A 98 -11.09 -4.09 -9.56
C TRP A 98 -10.02 -4.18 -8.45
N LEU A 99 -8.80 -4.61 -8.79
CA LEU A 99 -7.71 -4.85 -7.85
C LEU A 99 -7.36 -3.59 -7.03
N PHE A 100 -7.41 -2.43 -7.66
CA PHE A 100 -7.07 -1.14 -7.04
C PHE A 100 -8.30 -0.34 -6.57
N HIS A 101 -9.48 -0.96 -6.54
CA HIS A 101 -10.73 -0.33 -6.14
C HIS A 101 -11.06 0.95 -6.94
N LEU A 102 -10.80 0.95 -8.25
CA LEU A 102 -11.04 2.08 -9.16
C LEU A 102 -12.40 1.99 -9.89
N GLU A 103 -13.28 1.11 -9.43
CA GLU A 103 -14.62 0.92 -10.00
C GLU A 103 -15.55 2.09 -9.59
N GLY A 104 -16.57 2.40 -10.40
CA GLY A 104 -17.61 3.35 -10.01
C GLY A 104 -17.12 4.78 -9.76
N GLU A 105 -17.47 5.33 -8.59
CA GLU A 105 -17.09 6.66 -8.09
C GLU A 105 -16.06 6.54 -6.96
N TRP A 106 -15.01 5.73 -7.19
CA TRP A 106 -13.98 5.38 -6.22
C TRP A 106 -13.37 6.56 -5.44
N GLU A 107 -13.28 7.74 -6.06
CA GLU A 107 -12.76 8.93 -5.40
C GLU A 107 -13.68 9.40 -4.26
N LYS A 108 -14.99 9.24 -4.43
CA LYS A 108 -15.99 9.56 -3.41
C LYS A 108 -16.04 8.48 -2.33
N ASP A 109 -15.99 7.22 -2.74
CA ASP A 109 -15.94 6.10 -1.80
C ASP A 109 -14.72 6.23 -0.87
N PHE A 110 -13.56 6.61 -1.43
CA PHE A 110 -12.36 6.89 -0.63
C PHE A 110 -12.54 8.12 0.28
N ALA A 111 -13.18 9.19 -0.20
CA ALA A 111 -13.49 10.35 0.64
C ALA A 111 -14.41 10.01 1.82
N GLU A 112 -15.41 9.16 1.60
CA GLU A 112 -16.33 8.67 2.63
C GLU A 112 -15.59 7.83 3.68
N VAL A 113 -14.67 6.96 3.27
CA VAL A 113 -13.81 6.20 4.19
C VAL A 113 -12.99 7.15 5.07
N ILE A 114 -12.35 8.17 4.49
CA ILE A 114 -11.60 9.18 5.25
C ILE A 114 -12.51 9.89 6.25
N GLU A 115 -13.70 10.32 5.82
CA GLU A 115 -14.66 11.02 6.67
C GLU A 115 -15.15 10.15 7.83
N GLN A 116 -15.44 8.87 7.56
CA GLN A 116 -15.86 7.89 8.56
C GLN A 116 -14.76 7.65 9.60
N ASP A 117 -13.53 7.40 9.16
CA ASP A 117 -12.40 7.18 10.07
C ASP A 117 -12.09 8.41 10.92
N CYS A 118 -12.23 9.61 10.34
CA CYS A 118 -12.08 10.87 11.07
C CYS A 118 -13.16 11.12 12.13
N ARG A 119 -14.33 10.49 12.00
CA ARG A 119 -15.43 10.57 12.98
C ARG A 119 -15.34 9.48 14.04
N SER A 120 -14.45 8.51 13.88
CA SER A 120 -14.25 7.43 14.84
C SER A 120 -13.86 7.98 16.22
N GLU A 121 -14.43 7.40 17.28
CA GLU A 121 -14.10 7.75 18.67
C GLU A 121 -12.64 7.48 19.03
N PHE A 122 -11.98 6.59 18.28
CA PHE A 122 -10.57 6.23 18.45
C PHE A 122 -9.60 7.12 17.66
N GLY A 123 -10.13 8.09 16.89
CA GLY A 123 -9.36 8.86 15.92
C GLY A 123 -9.18 8.12 14.60
N ALA A 124 -8.72 8.85 13.58
CA ALA A 124 -8.46 8.28 12.26
C ALA A 124 -7.15 7.48 12.28
N ASN A 125 -7.14 6.32 11.63
CA ASN A 125 -5.94 5.55 11.39
C ASN A 125 -5.22 6.09 10.13
N PHE A 126 -4.44 7.16 10.27
CA PHE A 126 -3.79 7.79 9.12
C PHE A 126 -2.75 6.88 8.47
N LEU A 127 -2.11 5.97 9.22
CA LEU A 127 -1.24 4.94 8.67
C LEU A 127 -1.98 4.11 7.59
N GLN A 128 -3.18 3.60 7.90
CA GLN A 128 -3.99 2.83 6.95
C GLN A 128 -4.45 3.71 5.78
N LEU A 129 -5.00 4.90 6.05
CA LEU A 129 -5.51 5.79 5.00
C LEU A 129 -4.43 6.22 4.00
N LEU A 130 -3.20 6.47 4.46
CA LEU A 130 -2.06 6.80 3.60
C LEU A 130 -1.56 5.58 2.81
N GLN A 131 -1.63 4.37 3.40
CA GLN A 131 -1.34 3.13 2.68
C GLN A 131 -2.36 2.86 1.58
N ASP A 132 -3.65 3.09 1.85
CA ASP A 132 -4.74 2.94 0.87
C ASP A 132 -4.61 3.97 -0.25
N ALA A 133 -4.32 5.23 0.08
CA ALA A 133 -4.00 6.25 -0.91
C ALA A 133 -2.81 5.82 -1.80
N ARG A 134 -1.72 5.33 -1.21
CA ARG A 134 -0.56 4.82 -1.97
C ARG A 134 -0.94 3.64 -2.86
N TYR A 135 -1.80 2.75 -2.37
CA TYR A 135 -2.29 1.60 -3.12
C TYR A 135 -3.09 2.04 -4.35
N ILE A 136 -4.08 2.92 -4.17
CA ILE A 136 -4.85 3.53 -5.26
C ILE A 136 -3.93 4.22 -6.29
N ALA A 137 -3.00 5.06 -5.81
CA ALA A 137 -2.04 5.76 -6.68
C ALA A 137 -1.15 4.80 -7.50
N SER A 138 -0.87 3.61 -6.97
CA SER A 138 -0.10 2.58 -7.67
C SER A 138 -0.92 1.94 -8.81
N GLY A 139 -2.25 1.94 -8.69
CA GLY A 139 -3.18 1.38 -9.66
C GLY A 139 -3.53 2.28 -10.83
N LEU A 140 -3.49 3.60 -10.64
CA LEU A 140 -3.88 4.56 -11.67
C LEU A 140 -3.04 4.43 -12.95
N MET A 141 -3.64 4.72 -14.09
CA MET A 141 -3.03 4.69 -15.42
C MET A 141 -3.23 6.05 -16.14
N PRO A 142 -2.47 6.35 -17.21
CA PRO A 142 -2.65 7.60 -17.96
C PRO A 142 -4.07 7.82 -18.51
N ALA A 143 -4.82 6.73 -18.73
CA ALA A 143 -6.21 6.79 -19.16
C ALA A 143 -7.19 7.22 -18.05
N ASP A 144 -6.79 7.12 -16.78
CA ASP A 144 -7.60 7.51 -15.62
C ASP A 144 -7.46 9.02 -15.31
N ARG A 145 -6.57 9.72 -16.02
CA ARG A 145 -6.33 11.15 -15.85
C ARG A 145 -7.61 11.96 -16.01
N GLY A 146 -7.77 12.97 -15.15
CA GLY A 146 -8.85 13.93 -15.24
C GLY A 146 -9.38 14.33 -13.87
N PRO A 147 -10.65 14.78 -13.79
CA PRO A 147 -11.23 15.33 -12.56
C PRO A 147 -11.18 14.41 -11.34
N ARG A 148 -11.22 13.08 -11.56
CA ARG A 148 -11.14 12.09 -10.47
C ARG A 148 -9.75 12.03 -9.86
N THR A 149 -8.71 12.10 -10.69
CA THR A 149 -7.31 12.19 -10.22
C THR A 149 -7.09 13.50 -9.46
N ASP A 150 -7.67 14.61 -9.93
CA ASP A 150 -7.59 15.91 -9.24
C ASP A 150 -8.22 15.84 -7.84
N GLN A 151 -9.41 15.24 -7.74
CA GLN A 151 -10.09 15.03 -6.45
C GLN A 151 -9.28 14.12 -5.52
N PHE A 152 -8.73 13.02 -6.06
CA PHE A 152 -7.86 12.14 -5.29
C PHE A 152 -6.63 12.88 -4.75
N VAL A 153 -5.98 13.74 -5.54
CA VAL A 153 -4.85 14.57 -5.09
C VAL A 153 -5.26 15.50 -3.95
N GLN A 154 -6.46 16.10 -4.02
CA GLN A 154 -6.99 16.92 -2.93
C GLN A 154 -7.23 16.11 -1.65
N LEU A 155 -7.74 14.88 -1.76
CA LEU A 155 -7.91 13.97 -0.63
C LEU A 155 -6.57 13.60 0.01
N VAL A 156 -5.55 13.29 -0.80
CA VAL A 156 -4.19 13.03 -0.31
C VAL A 156 -3.60 14.25 0.40
N CYS A 157 -3.73 15.45 -0.17
CA CYS A 157 -3.27 16.68 0.48
C CYS A 157 -4.00 16.92 1.81
N SER A 158 -5.31 16.64 1.88
CA SER A 158 -6.09 16.73 3.11
C SER A 158 -5.59 15.75 4.17
N LEU A 159 -5.30 14.49 3.81
CA LEU A 159 -4.70 13.51 4.71
C LEU A 159 -3.32 13.98 5.23
N LEU A 160 -2.45 14.43 4.32
CA LEU A 160 -1.13 14.96 4.65
C LEU A 160 -1.19 16.19 5.56
N SER A 161 -2.25 17.00 5.44
CA SER A 161 -2.43 18.15 6.32
C SER A 161 -2.90 17.78 7.74
N ARG A 162 -3.34 16.53 7.98
CA ARG A 162 -4.01 16.12 9.23
C ARG A 162 -3.32 15.00 10.00
N TYR A 163 -2.50 14.17 9.35
CA TYR A 163 -1.75 13.12 10.06
C TYR A 163 -0.77 13.72 11.08
N ASN A 164 -0.27 12.90 12.00
CA ASN A 164 0.68 13.32 13.02
C ASN A 164 2.13 12.99 12.61
N PRO A 165 2.96 13.97 12.23
CA PRO A 165 4.32 13.69 11.79
C PRO A 165 5.28 13.25 12.91
N LYS A 166 4.87 13.38 14.18
CA LYS A 166 5.62 12.86 15.34
C LYS A 166 5.52 11.33 15.41
N GLN A 167 4.50 10.72 14.81
CA GLN A 167 4.36 9.27 14.70
C GLN A 167 5.15 8.76 13.49
N LEU A 168 6.20 7.98 13.76
CA LEU A 168 7.20 7.60 12.76
C LEU A 168 6.61 6.72 11.64
N ASP A 169 5.71 5.83 12.00
CA ASP A 169 4.98 4.95 11.08
C ASP A 169 4.04 5.73 10.16
N GLU A 170 3.25 6.67 10.69
CA GLU A 170 2.42 7.56 9.86
C GLU A 170 3.29 8.41 8.92
N ARG A 171 4.42 8.94 9.42
CA ARG A 171 5.37 9.69 8.61
C ARG A 171 5.96 8.85 7.48
N TRP A 172 6.35 7.61 7.74
CA TRP A 172 6.86 6.71 6.70
C TRP A 172 5.79 6.36 5.65
N ALA A 173 4.54 6.23 6.07
CA ALA A 173 3.42 6.03 5.15
C ALA A 173 3.19 7.27 4.28
N ALA A 174 3.26 8.48 4.85
CA ALA A 174 3.17 9.75 4.14
C ALA A 174 4.31 9.91 3.11
N GLU A 175 5.56 9.66 3.52
CA GLU A 175 6.74 9.69 2.64
C GLU A 175 6.59 8.68 1.49
N SER A 176 6.11 7.47 1.81
CA SER A 176 5.86 6.43 0.81
C SER A 176 4.74 6.80 -0.19
N CYS A 177 3.70 7.48 0.28
CA CYS A 177 2.61 7.98 -0.55
C CYS A 177 3.11 9.07 -1.51
N LEU A 178 3.82 10.08 -0.97
CA LEU A 178 4.45 11.14 -1.77
C LEU A 178 5.39 10.55 -2.82
N SER A 179 6.31 9.66 -2.42
CA SER A 179 7.26 9.04 -3.34
C SER A 179 6.54 8.26 -4.46
N LYS A 180 5.39 7.66 -4.17
CA LYS A 180 4.58 6.98 -5.19
C LYS A 180 4.00 7.97 -6.20
N VAL A 181 3.48 9.11 -5.74
CA VAL A 181 2.96 10.18 -6.61
C VAL A 181 4.06 10.75 -7.50
N GLU A 182 5.24 11.02 -6.93
CA GLU A 182 6.42 11.51 -7.67
C GLU A 182 6.94 10.54 -8.74
N GLN A 183 6.91 9.23 -8.45
CA GLN A 183 7.34 8.20 -9.42
C GLN A 183 6.39 8.05 -10.61
N ARG A 184 5.14 8.53 -10.49
CA ARG A 184 4.06 8.31 -11.46
C ARG A 184 3.75 9.57 -12.27
N THR A 185 4.79 10.18 -12.87
CA THR A 185 4.65 11.33 -13.79
C THR A 185 3.87 11.00 -15.08
N ASP A 186 3.68 9.70 -15.36
CA ASP A 186 2.78 9.20 -16.39
C ASP A 186 1.30 9.34 -16.02
N VAL A 187 0.97 9.53 -14.75
CA VAL A 187 -0.41 9.73 -14.25
C VAL A 187 -0.60 11.14 -13.73
N PHE A 188 0.28 11.59 -12.82
CA PHE A 188 0.15 12.88 -12.14
C PHE A 188 0.86 13.97 -12.92
N ALA A 189 0.23 15.13 -13.00
CA ALA A 189 0.82 16.34 -13.57
C ALA A 189 1.77 17.01 -12.56
N ASP A 190 2.75 17.78 -13.07
CA ASP A 190 3.79 18.39 -12.22
C ASP A 190 3.22 19.30 -11.13
N ASP A 191 2.09 19.96 -11.40
CA ASP A 191 1.36 20.79 -10.44
C ASP A 191 0.70 19.96 -9.33
N GLN A 192 0.15 18.79 -9.67
CA GLN A 192 -0.40 17.85 -8.68
C GLN A 192 0.70 17.28 -7.79
N VAL A 193 1.83 16.87 -8.38
CA VAL A 193 3.00 16.38 -7.64
C VAL A 193 3.50 17.47 -6.68
N SER A 194 3.61 18.71 -7.16
CA SER A 194 4.03 19.86 -6.35
C SER A 194 3.06 20.16 -5.20
N GLN A 195 1.74 19.99 -5.40
CA GLN A 195 0.74 20.15 -4.35
C GLN A 195 0.92 19.12 -3.23
N VAL A 196 1.08 17.84 -3.58
CA VAL A 196 1.28 16.77 -2.59
C VAL A 196 2.60 16.97 -1.83
N ALA A 197 3.67 17.33 -2.53
CA ALA A 197 4.97 17.62 -1.92
C ALA A 197 4.89 18.83 -0.97
N GLY A 198 4.17 19.89 -1.37
CA GLY A 198 3.91 21.06 -0.54
C GLY A 198 3.16 20.71 0.73
N ALA A 199 2.05 19.97 0.62
CA ALA A 199 1.26 19.54 1.77
C ALA A 199 2.06 18.69 2.77
N PHE A 200 2.95 17.83 2.28
CA PHE A 200 3.86 17.05 3.11
C PHE A 200 4.94 17.93 3.79
N ALA A 201 5.52 18.89 3.08
CA ALA A 201 6.50 19.81 3.67
C ALA A 201 5.87 20.69 4.76
N GLU A 202 4.68 21.21 4.50
CA GLU A 202 3.91 22.04 5.44
C GLU A 202 3.53 21.26 6.72
N SER A 203 3.19 19.97 6.61
CA SER A 203 2.89 19.14 7.79
C SER A 203 4.13 18.96 8.67
N LEU A 204 5.29 18.69 8.07
CA LEU A 204 6.57 18.60 8.78
C LEU A 204 6.94 19.92 9.45
N GLU A 205 6.81 21.04 8.74
CA GLU A 205 7.09 22.36 9.28
C GLU A 205 6.20 22.67 10.49
N ARG A 206 4.90 22.39 10.40
CA ARG A 206 3.96 22.56 11.50
C ARG A 206 4.37 21.74 12.72
N SER A 207 4.70 20.47 12.52
CA SER A 207 5.13 19.58 13.59
C SER A 207 6.43 20.06 14.28
N MET A 208 7.39 20.57 13.50
CA MET A 208 8.61 21.18 14.05
C MET A 208 8.28 22.43 14.88
N LEU A 209 7.42 23.32 14.39
CA LEU A 209 7.03 24.53 15.13
C LEU A 209 6.30 24.19 16.44
N GLU A 210 5.39 23.22 16.42
CA GLU A 210 4.69 22.73 17.62
C GLU A 210 5.67 22.16 18.65
N GLN A 211 6.67 21.39 18.22
CA GLN A 211 7.70 20.86 19.13
C GLN A 211 8.53 21.97 19.79
N HIS A 212 8.87 23.04 19.07
CA HIS A 212 9.60 24.17 19.64
C HIS A 212 8.76 24.93 20.69
N LEU A 213 7.44 25.03 20.48
CA LEU A 213 6.53 25.66 21.44
C LEU A 213 6.36 24.80 22.70
N GLU A 214 6.17 23.49 22.55
CA GLU A 214 6.10 22.54 23.67
C GLU A 214 7.38 22.55 24.51
N GLY A 215 8.55 22.55 23.86
CA GLY A 215 9.84 22.57 24.56
C GLY A 215 10.17 23.92 25.23
N ALA A 216 9.66 25.03 24.71
CA ALA A 216 9.85 26.35 25.32
C ALA A 216 9.02 26.51 26.61
N ASP A 217 7.80 25.95 26.65
CA ASP A 217 6.98 25.92 27.86
C ASP A 217 7.60 25.00 28.93
N GLU A 218 8.09 23.82 28.57
CA GLU A 218 8.79 22.94 29.54
C GLU A 218 10.05 23.59 30.13
N ALA A 219 10.81 24.34 29.32
CA ALA A 219 11.99 25.07 29.80
C ALA A 219 11.64 26.22 30.76
N LEU A 220 10.44 26.81 30.63
CA LEU A 220 9.95 27.85 31.52
C LEU A 220 9.55 27.32 32.91
N TRP A 221 9.07 26.07 32.97
CA TRP A 221 8.75 25.37 34.22
C TRP A 221 9.97 24.67 34.85
N ALA A 222 11.05 24.49 34.08
CA ALA A 222 12.32 23.94 34.55
C ALA A 222 13.28 25.02 35.08
N GLU A 223 12.80 26.23 35.43
CA GLU A 223 13.61 27.12 36.25
C GLU A 223 13.97 26.40 37.56
N PRO A 224 15.26 26.29 37.91
CA PRO A 224 15.65 25.69 39.18
C PRO A 224 14.99 26.51 40.28
N LEU A 225 14.05 25.87 41.01
CA LEU A 225 13.46 26.45 42.20
C LEU A 225 14.60 27.01 43.06
N PRO A 226 14.52 28.28 43.49
CA PRO A 226 15.60 28.91 44.23
C PRO A 226 16.03 27.99 45.38
N GLU A 227 17.33 27.73 45.49
CA GLU A 227 17.92 26.89 46.53
C GLU A 227 17.40 27.36 47.90
N GLY A 228 16.39 26.66 48.45
CA GLY A 228 15.69 27.05 49.67
C GLY A 228 14.16 26.89 49.66
N ALA A 229 13.50 26.75 48.50
CA ALA A 229 12.03 26.64 48.43
C ALA A 229 11.46 25.32 49.02
N TRP A 230 12.29 24.30 49.22
CA TRP A 230 11.90 23.00 49.78
C TRP A 230 11.90 22.95 51.32
N GLN A 231 12.35 24.02 52.01
CA GLN A 231 12.55 23.99 53.46
C GLN A 231 11.31 24.29 54.31
N THR A 232 10.15 24.59 53.72
CA THR A 232 8.93 24.95 54.49
C THR A 232 7.80 23.93 54.44
N TRP A 233 7.97 22.80 53.77
CA TRP A 233 7.06 21.65 53.90
C TRP A 233 7.63 20.70 54.95
N GLU A 234 7.85 21.21 56.17
CA GLU A 234 7.89 20.34 57.35
C GLU A 234 6.52 19.68 57.41
N LEU A 235 6.47 18.43 56.91
CA LEU A 235 5.37 17.53 57.15
C LEU A 235 5.11 17.52 58.67
N GLU A 236 3.95 18.02 59.08
CA GLU A 236 3.34 17.51 60.31
C GLU A 236 3.22 16.00 60.10
N GLU A 237 4.05 15.25 60.83
CA GLU A 237 4.05 13.79 60.86
C GLU A 237 2.66 13.34 61.34
N GLU A 238 1.75 13.10 60.39
CA GLU A 238 0.48 12.44 60.69
C GLU A 238 0.79 10.99 61.10
N ASP A 239 0.46 10.73 62.36
CA ASP A 239 0.63 9.50 63.12
C ASP A 239 0.09 8.29 62.34
N PRO A 240 0.92 7.27 62.03
CA PRO A 240 0.48 6.07 61.32
C PRO A 240 -0.29 5.15 62.28
N SER A 241 -1.52 5.49 62.63
CA SER A 241 -2.42 4.58 63.32
C SER A 241 -2.97 3.55 62.32
N GLU A 242 -2.29 2.41 62.28
CA GLU A 242 -2.79 1.04 62.09
C GLU A 242 -4.26 0.90 61.63
N ASP A 243 -4.51 0.95 60.31
CA ASP A 243 -5.67 0.27 59.72
C ASP A 243 -5.19 -0.92 58.89
N SER A 244 -5.15 -2.06 59.58
CA SER A 244 -4.96 -3.39 58.97
C SER A 244 -6.08 -3.67 57.97
N PHE A 245 -5.77 -3.62 56.68
CA PHE A 245 -6.66 -4.14 55.63
C PHE A 245 -6.77 -5.66 55.76
N PRO A 246 -7.94 -6.23 56.13
CA PRO A 246 -8.12 -7.67 56.22
C PRO A 246 -8.51 -8.23 54.86
N GLY A 247 -7.72 -9.19 54.36
CA GLY A 247 -8.21 -10.25 53.49
C GLY A 247 -8.27 -9.93 52.00
N MET A 248 -7.10 -9.89 51.35
CA MET A 248 -7.02 -10.15 49.91
C MET A 248 -6.61 -11.63 49.72
N ASN A 249 -7.60 -12.52 49.72
CA ASN A 249 -7.42 -13.91 49.30
C ASN A 249 -7.16 -13.91 47.79
N THR A 250 -5.90 -14.14 47.40
CA THR A 250 -5.54 -14.44 46.01
C THR A 250 -5.86 -15.91 45.73
N ASP A 251 -7.13 -16.21 45.46
CA ASP A 251 -7.54 -17.49 44.89
C ASP A 251 -7.38 -17.40 43.37
N PHE A 252 -6.15 -17.62 42.91
CA PHE A 252 -5.79 -17.67 41.49
C PHE A 252 -6.28 -19.01 40.94
N GLY A 253 -7.54 -19.04 40.54
CA GLY A 253 -8.20 -20.18 39.91
C GLY A 253 -7.45 -20.64 38.66
N ASP A 254 -7.14 -21.93 38.67
CA ASP A 254 -6.49 -22.72 37.63
C ASP A 254 -7.28 -22.63 36.30
N TRP A 255 -6.81 -21.80 35.36
CA TRP A 255 -7.42 -21.64 34.04
C TRP A 255 -6.85 -22.69 33.09
N SER A 256 -7.49 -23.86 33.04
CA SER A 256 -7.24 -24.86 32.00
C SER A 256 -8.04 -24.51 30.73
N PRO A 257 -7.40 -24.38 29.55
CA PRO A 257 -8.12 -24.14 28.30
C PRO A 257 -8.96 -25.37 27.95
N THR A 258 -10.27 -25.18 27.79
CA THR A 258 -11.16 -26.19 27.24
C THR A 258 -10.76 -26.51 25.81
N ALA A 259 -10.46 -27.78 25.56
CA ALA A 259 -10.24 -28.34 24.24
C ALA A 259 -11.39 -27.94 23.29
N ALA A 260 -11.02 -27.37 22.14
CA ALA A 260 -11.93 -27.09 21.05
C ALA A 260 -12.62 -28.38 20.62
N VAL A 261 -13.96 -28.37 20.71
CA VAL A 261 -14.82 -29.41 20.16
C VAL A 261 -14.78 -29.28 18.65
N GLU A 262 -14.28 -30.32 17.99
CA GLU A 262 -14.42 -30.53 16.55
C GLU A 262 -15.91 -30.77 16.23
N GLU A 263 -16.59 -29.76 15.68
CA GLU A 263 -17.87 -29.99 15.01
C GLU A 263 -17.61 -30.47 13.57
N SER A 264 -17.51 -31.79 13.47
CA SER A 264 -17.99 -32.57 12.34
C SER A 264 -19.49 -32.31 12.17
N ASP A 265 -19.91 -31.84 10.99
CA ASP A 265 -21.05 -32.36 10.22
C ASP A 265 -21.51 -31.32 9.19
N MET A 266 -20.98 -31.44 7.97
CA MET A 266 -21.61 -30.82 6.80
C MET A 266 -21.52 -31.74 5.58
N ASP A 267 -21.85 -33.02 5.78
CA ASP A 267 -22.15 -33.98 4.73
C ASP A 267 -23.65 -34.28 4.75
N GLN A 268 -24.42 -33.50 4.01
CA GLN A 268 -25.73 -33.83 3.42
C GLN A 268 -26.36 -32.56 2.90
N LEU A 269 -26.22 -32.25 1.60
CA LEU A 269 -27.21 -31.49 0.82
C LEU A 269 -26.77 -31.33 -0.66
N LEU A 270 -26.46 -32.41 -1.37
CA LEU A 270 -26.45 -32.41 -2.84
C LEU A 270 -26.96 -33.75 -3.38
N SER A 271 -28.25 -33.99 -3.18
CA SER A 271 -29.03 -34.99 -3.91
C SER A 271 -30.41 -34.40 -4.18
N HIS A 272 -30.54 -33.55 -5.21
CA HIS A 272 -31.76 -33.32 -5.97
C HIS A 272 -31.48 -32.60 -7.29
#